data_AF-A0A0R1WVC8-F1
#
_entry.id   AF-A0A0R1WVC8-F1
#
_cell.length_a   1.000
_cell.length_b   1.000
_cell.length_c   1.000
_cell.angle_alpha   90.00
_cell.angle_beta   90.00
_cell.angle_gamma   90.00
#
_symmetry.space_group_name_H-M   'P 1'
#
loop_
_entity.id
_entity.type
_entity.pdbx_description
1 polymer ?
#
loop_
_entity_poly.entity_id
_entity_poly.type
_entity_poly.pdbx_seq_one_letter_code
_entity_poly.pdbx_strand_id
1 'polypeptide(L)'
;MQENQQFCAECGSPMLQENNYTLPQKKRSYTLPIVLTILGLAVILTGGFFAFRQYFTSSNDVVIEEKSASSSNQAATQSSDTDKDKTDESEASTASSSKKVSGPQLDAANLTPKQNAASILVYGAEKLQDSLWKGNLDSSKKNSALDVSLSDISEDSNSISKPGMGTYYSLAPGEVDSSIGYTLETNQTVNFYKQGPSMSSPYILLGSVPIEDIVDWVNNNNQVTTVNNIASATKIYG
;
A
#
# COMPACT_ATOMS: atom_id res chain seq x y z
N MET A 1 3.67 -2.45 39.06
CA MET A 1 4.52 -1.25 39.14
C MET A 1 4.79 -0.87 37.68
N GLN A 2 4.35 0.32 37.27
CA GLN A 2 4.46 0.81 35.89
C GLN A 2 5.92 1.21 35.63
N GLU A 3 6.59 0.55 34.70
CA GLU A 3 7.85 1.04 34.15
C GLU A 3 7.51 1.96 32.96
N ASN A 4 7.68 3.26 33.18
CA ASN A 4 7.63 4.27 32.13
C ASN A 4 8.87 4.10 31.25
N GLN A 5 8.73 3.46 30.10
CA GLN A 5 9.76 3.55 29.07
C GLN A 5 9.66 4.92 28.40
N GLN A 6 10.67 5.76 28.63
CA GLN A 6 10.79 7.08 28.02
C GLN A 6 11.24 6.94 26.57
N PHE A 7 10.33 7.24 25.64
CA PHE A 7 10.66 7.41 24.23
C PHE A 7 11.23 8.82 23.98
N CYS A 8 12.18 8.91 23.04
CA CYS A 8 12.72 10.19 22.55
C CYS A 8 11.62 11.01 21.83
N ALA A 9 11.22 12.15 22.39
CA ALA A 9 10.15 12.99 21.83
C ALA A 9 10.46 13.60 20.45
N GLU A 10 11.74 13.70 20.06
CA GLU A 10 12.16 14.24 18.76
C GLU A 10 12.45 13.16 17.71
N CYS A 11 12.78 11.94 18.14
CA CYS A 11 13.37 10.92 17.26
C CYS A 11 12.71 9.54 17.34
N GLY A 12 11.78 9.33 18.27
CA GLY A 12 10.98 8.10 18.38
C GLY A 12 11.74 6.81 18.65
N SER A 13 13.06 6.87 18.86
CA SER A 13 13.89 5.68 19.10
C SER A 13 13.87 5.26 20.59
N PRO A 14 13.81 3.96 20.91
CA PRO A 14 13.88 3.46 22.29
C PRO A 14 15.32 3.51 22.84
N MET A 15 15.47 3.83 24.14
CA MET A 15 16.75 3.74 24.83
C MET A 15 17.04 2.29 25.21
N LEU A 16 18.19 1.74 24.77
CA LEU A 16 18.61 0.38 25.08
C LEU A 16 18.75 0.18 26.59
N GLN A 17 17.91 -0.67 27.18
CA GLN A 17 18.01 -1.08 28.58
C GLN A 17 18.49 -2.54 28.64
N GLU A 18 19.63 -2.76 29.30
CA GLU A 18 20.23 -4.09 29.49
C GLU A 18 19.35 -5.02 30.34
N ASN A 19 19.01 -6.16 29.74
CA ASN A 19 18.94 -7.53 30.27
C ASN A 19 18.41 -7.78 31.69
N ASN A 20 17.33 -8.56 31.80
CA ASN A 20 17.25 -9.68 32.76
C ASN A 20 16.26 -10.76 32.28
N TYR A 21 16.75 -11.98 32.14
CA TYR A 21 16.01 -13.17 31.66
C TYR A 21 15.06 -13.74 32.71
N THR A 22 13.87 -14.19 32.30
CA THR A 22 13.07 -15.18 33.05
C THR A 22 12.47 -16.25 32.13
N LEU A 23 12.57 -17.50 32.57
CA LEU A 23 12.24 -18.75 31.86
C LEU A 23 10.73 -18.98 31.62
N PRO A 24 10.33 -19.77 30.61
CA PRO A 24 8.94 -19.90 30.17
C PRO A 24 8.09 -20.87 31.01
N GLN A 25 6.82 -20.50 31.23
CA GLN A 25 5.78 -21.36 31.82
C GLN A 25 4.94 -22.07 30.74
N LYS A 26 4.56 -23.31 31.08
CA LYS A 26 4.00 -24.39 30.26
C LYS A 26 2.57 -24.13 29.73
N LYS A 27 2.37 -24.19 28.40
CA LYS A 27 1.04 -24.11 27.73
C LYS A 27 0.23 -25.41 27.87
N ARG A 28 -1.03 -25.31 28.29
CA ARG A 28 -2.05 -26.39 28.21
C ARG A 28 -2.80 -26.29 26.87
N SER A 29 -2.88 -27.41 26.15
CA SER A 29 -3.51 -27.55 24.84
C SER A 29 -5.05 -27.66 24.96
N TYR A 30 -5.78 -26.82 24.22
CA TYR A 30 -7.25 -26.87 24.04
C TYR A 30 -7.57 -27.09 22.56
N THR A 31 -7.11 -28.20 21.97
CA THR A 31 -7.35 -28.53 20.55
C THR A 31 -8.65 -29.31 20.30
N LEU A 32 -9.30 -29.86 21.32
CA LEU A 32 -10.48 -30.71 21.13
C LEU A 32 -11.85 -29.99 21.04
N PRO A 33 -12.16 -28.92 21.81
CA PRO A 33 -13.50 -28.33 21.76
C PRO A 33 -13.74 -27.39 20.56
N ILE A 34 -12.68 -26.93 19.87
CA ILE A 34 -12.77 -25.95 18.77
C ILE A 34 -13.13 -26.61 17.42
N VAL A 35 -12.70 -27.87 17.20
CA VAL A 35 -12.95 -28.57 15.93
C VAL A 35 -14.44 -28.93 15.75
N LEU A 36 -15.14 -29.23 16.85
CA LEU A 36 -16.56 -29.59 16.80
C LEU A 36 -17.49 -28.38 16.53
N THR A 37 -17.10 -27.18 16.97
CA THR A 37 -17.87 -25.94 16.70
C THR A 37 -17.73 -25.46 15.26
N ILE A 38 -16.56 -25.63 14.65
CA ILE A 38 -16.33 -25.23 13.24
C ILE A 38 -17.13 -26.10 12.27
N LEU A 39 -17.26 -27.41 12.54
CA LEU A 39 -18.00 -28.32 11.66
C LEU A 39 -19.52 -28.01 11.63
N GLY A 40 -20.09 -27.54 12.73
CA GLY A 40 -21.50 -27.17 12.82
C GLY A 40 -21.85 -25.90 12.03
N LEU A 41 -20.98 -24.90 12.00
CA LEU A 41 -21.19 -23.63 11.29
C LEU A 41 -21.11 -23.78 9.76
N ALA A 42 -20.29 -24.70 9.26
CA ALA A 42 -20.14 -24.95 7.81
C ALA A 42 -21.41 -25.49 7.14
N VAL A 43 -22.23 -26.28 7.86
CA VAL A 43 -23.49 -26.84 7.35
C VAL A 43 -24.59 -25.76 7.24
N ILE A 44 -24.60 -24.78 8.16
CA ILE A 44 -25.60 -23.70 8.16
C ILE A 44 -25.33 -22.71 7.03
N LEU A 45 -24.06 -22.40 6.75
CA LEU A 45 -23.69 -21.46 5.68
C LEU A 45 -23.90 -22.03 4.27
N THR A 46 -23.69 -23.34 4.07
CA THR A 46 -23.91 -23.99 2.78
C THR A 46 -25.40 -24.19 2.46
N GLY A 47 -26.23 -24.52 3.46
CA GLY A 47 -27.69 -24.62 3.28
C GLY A 47 -28.38 -23.27 3.05
N GLY A 48 -27.94 -22.21 3.73
CA GLY A 48 -28.52 -20.86 3.59
C GLY A 48 -28.19 -20.16 2.27
N PHE A 49 -27.00 -20.41 1.70
CA PHE A 49 -26.56 -19.75 0.47
C PHE A 49 -27.31 -20.25 -0.78
N PHE A 50 -27.74 -21.51 -0.80
CA PHE A 50 -28.41 -22.10 -1.98
C PHE A 50 -29.88 -21.65 -2.10
N ALA A 51 -30.58 -21.43 -0.99
CA ALA A 51 -31.96 -20.93 -1.00
C ALA A 51 -32.06 -19.43 -1.34
N PHE A 52 -31.02 -18.64 -1.04
CA PHE A 52 -31.01 -17.19 -1.29
C PHE A 52 -30.80 -16.81 -2.77
N ARG A 53 -30.11 -17.67 -3.55
CA ARG A 53 -29.81 -17.36 -4.96
C ARG A 53 -31.00 -17.54 -5.92
N GLN A 54 -32.04 -18.26 -5.52
CA GLN A 54 -33.21 -18.52 -6.38
C GLN A 54 -34.33 -17.47 -6.25
N TYR A 55 -34.19 -16.49 -5.34
CA TYR A 55 -35.23 -15.47 -5.09
C TYR A 55 -34.93 -14.07 -5.65
N PHE A 56 -33.74 -13.82 -6.22
CA PHE A 56 -33.35 -12.49 -6.73
C PHE A 56 -33.06 -12.41 -8.23
N THR A 57 -33.47 -13.41 -9.02
CA THR A 57 -33.48 -13.28 -10.49
C THR A 57 -34.90 -13.00 -10.97
N SER A 58 -35.29 -11.73 -10.92
CA SER A 58 -36.41 -11.21 -11.72
C SER A 58 -36.32 -9.68 -11.88
N SER A 59 -36.16 -9.29 -13.16
CA SER A 59 -36.63 -8.07 -13.82
C SER A 59 -35.99 -6.72 -13.46
N ASN A 60 -35.24 -6.16 -14.42
CA ASN A 60 -35.66 -4.92 -15.10
C ASN A 60 -35.01 -4.81 -16.48
N ASP A 61 -35.89 -4.73 -17.46
CA ASP A 61 -35.68 -4.49 -18.89
C ASP A 61 -35.54 -2.97 -19.09
N VAL A 62 -34.45 -2.51 -19.71
CA VAL A 62 -34.35 -1.14 -20.24
C VAL A 62 -33.85 -1.27 -21.67
N VAL A 63 -34.83 -1.08 -22.56
CA VAL A 63 -34.70 -0.92 -24.00
C VAL A 63 -33.83 0.31 -24.30
N ILE A 64 -32.70 0.11 -24.98
CA ILE A 64 -32.07 1.16 -25.79
C ILE A 64 -31.89 0.59 -27.20
N GLU A 65 -32.54 1.29 -28.14
CA GLU A 65 -32.59 1.01 -29.57
C GLU A 65 -31.20 0.90 -30.20
N GLU A 66 -30.93 -0.26 -30.81
CA GLU A 66 -30.00 -0.33 -31.93
C GLU A 66 -30.68 0.22 -33.18
N LYS A 67 -30.14 1.30 -33.75
CA LYS A 67 -30.37 1.61 -35.16
C LYS A 67 -29.05 1.65 -35.90
N SER A 68 -28.69 0.48 -36.41
CA SER A 68 -27.73 0.33 -37.51
C SER A 68 -28.34 0.90 -38.79
N ALA A 69 -27.58 1.73 -39.50
CA ALA A 69 -27.72 1.89 -40.94
C ALA A 69 -26.36 2.24 -41.57
N SER A 70 -26.00 1.41 -42.55
CA SER A 70 -24.74 1.32 -43.26
C SER A 70 -24.71 2.22 -44.51
N SER A 71 -23.54 2.23 -45.15
CA SER A 71 -23.24 2.52 -46.57
C SER A 71 -23.00 4.00 -46.93
N SER A 72 -22.06 4.39 -47.79
CA SER A 72 -20.92 3.79 -48.53
C SER A 72 -20.36 4.86 -49.50
N ASN A 73 -19.17 4.59 -50.05
CA ASN A 73 -18.52 5.16 -51.26
C ASN A 73 -17.48 6.28 -51.02
N GLN A 74 -16.19 5.97 -51.19
CA GLN A 74 -15.35 6.06 -52.43
C GLN A 74 -15.06 7.52 -52.84
N ALA A 75 -13.92 7.94 -53.39
CA ALA A 75 -12.55 7.44 -53.59
C ALA A 75 -11.74 8.60 -54.25
N ALA A 76 -10.40 8.46 -54.29
CA ALA A 76 -9.42 9.16 -55.15
C ALA A 76 -9.10 10.65 -54.79
N THR A 77 -7.87 11.18 -54.90
CA THR A 77 -6.75 10.82 -55.78
C THR A 77 -5.40 11.37 -55.25
N GLN A 78 -4.33 10.62 -55.51
CA GLN A 78 -2.90 10.95 -55.73
C GLN A 78 -2.39 12.38 -55.53
N SER A 79 -1.22 12.52 -54.88
CA SER A 79 0.07 12.73 -55.59
C SER A 79 1.28 12.61 -54.66
N SER A 80 2.29 11.95 -55.20
CA SER A 80 3.68 11.82 -54.76
C SER A 80 4.42 13.16 -54.82
N ASP A 81 5.41 13.35 -53.96
CA ASP A 81 6.77 13.60 -54.45
C ASP A 81 7.81 13.27 -53.36
N THR A 82 8.88 12.63 -53.81
CA THR A 82 10.05 12.20 -53.05
C THR A 82 11.18 13.09 -53.51
N ASP A 83 11.93 13.74 -52.61
CA ASP A 83 13.33 14.05 -52.89
C ASP A 83 14.14 14.35 -51.62
N LYS A 84 15.06 13.43 -51.34
CA LYS A 84 16.51 13.62 -51.11
C LYS A 84 17.00 14.72 -50.16
N ASP A 85 17.36 14.26 -48.98
CA ASP A 85 18.69 14.31 -48.35
C ASP A 85 19.58 15.55 -48.56
N LYS A 86 19.85 16.25 -47.45
CA LYS A 86 21.13 16.91 -47.18
C LYS A 86 21.39 16.97 -45.68
N THR A 87 22.53 16.40 -45.33
CA THR A 87 23.25 16.42 -44.06
C THR A 87 23.58 17.85 -43.65
N ASP A 88 23.42 18.16 -42.36
CA ASP A 88 24.33 19.05 -41.63
C ASP A 88 24.27 18.69 -40.14
N GLU A 89 25.43 18.25 -39.63
CA GLU A 89 25.71 18.11 -38.21
C GLU A 89 25.64 19.47 -37.53
N SER A 90 24.91 19.54 -36.42
CA SER A 90 25.13 20.54 -35.39
C SER A 90 24.70 19.94 -34.06
N GLU A 91 25.68 19.79 -33.17
CA GLU A 91 25.54 19.35 -31.79
C GLU A 91 24.51 20.21 -31.05
N ALA A 92 23.25 19.77 -31.05
CA ALA A 92 22.24 20.28 -30.16
C ALA A 92 22.37 19.53 -28.83
N SER A 93 23.03 20.19 -27.87
CA SER A 93 22.95 19.81 -26.45
C SER A 93 21.50 19.52 -26.11
N THR A 94 21.18 18.25 -25.90
CA THR A 94 19.85 17.80 -25.48
C THR A 94 19.74 18.18 -24.01
N ALA A 95 19.45 19.46 -23.76
CA ALA A 95 18.90 19.89 -22.50
C ALA A 95 17.54 19.20 -22.38
N SER A 96 17.57 18.00 -21.79
CA SER A 96 16.39 17.26 -21.38
C SER A 96 15.55 18.25 -20.60
N SER A 97 14.50 18.73 -21.26
CA SER A 97 13.61 19.73 -20.71
C SER A 97 12.73 18.94 -19.76
N SER A 98 13.28 18.63 -18.58
CA SER A 98 12.53 18.15 -17.44
C SER A 98 11.45 19.20 -17.22
N LYS A 99 10.23 18.90 -17.65
CA LYS A 99 9.03 19.68 -17.33
C LYS A 99 9.05 19.83 -15.82
N LYS A 100 9.45 21.01 -15.36
CA LYS A 100 9.34 21.38 -13.95
C LYS A 100 7.85 21.30 -13.66
N VAL A 101 7.43 20.24 -12.97
CA VAL A 101 6.05 20.10 -12.52
C VAL A 101 5.81 21.30 -11.61
N SER A 102 5.10 22.29 -12.14
CA SER A 102 4.76 23.52 -11.42
C SER A 102 3.64 23.19 -10.45
N GLY A 103 4.00 22.66 -9.29
CA GLY A 103 3.08 22.30 -8.23
C GLY A 103 3.80 22.15 -6.89
N PRO A 104 3.05 21.92 -5.79
CA PRO A 104 3.65 21.56 -4.51
C PRO A 104 4.57 20.36 -4.67
N GLN A 105 5.75 20.38 -4.07
CA GLN A 105 6.70 19.28 -4.07
C GLN A 105 7.00 18.86 -2.63
N LEU A 106 7.22 17.56 -2.44
CA LEU A 106 7.80 17.01 -1.22
C LEU A 106 9.31 16.95 -1.35
N ASP A 107 9.99 17.13 -0.23
CA ASP A 107 11.43 16.97 -0.12
C ASP A 107 11.72 15.70 0.69
N ALA A 108 12.43 14.75 0.09
CA ALA A 108 12.74 13.47 0.72
C ALA A 108 13.59 13.64 1.99
N ALA A 109 14.43 14.68 2.07
CA ALA A 109 15.28 14.94 3.22
C ALA A 109 14.51 15.53 4.41
N ASN A 110 13.34 16.13 4.16
CA ASN A 110 12.58 16.92 5.14
C ASN A 110 11.13 16.42 5.29
N LEU A 111 10.88 15.13 5.05
CA LEU A 111 9.57 14.54 5.30
C LEU A 111 9.25 14.49 6.78
N THR A 112 8.07 14.98 7.16
CA THR A 112 7.51 14.64 8.48
C THR A 112 7.21 13.13 8.54
N PRO A 113 7.19 12.50 9.73
CA PRO A 113 6.84 11.08 9.85
C PRO A 113 5.49 10.72 9.23
N LYS A 114 4.51 11.64 9.33
CA LYS A 114 3.18 11.47 8.71
C LYS A 114 3.24 11.52 7.19
N GLN A 115 4.00 12.46 6.62
CA GLN A 115 4.21 12.52 5.18
C GLN A 115 4.99 11.32 4.66
N ASN A 116 5.95 10.80 5.44
CA ASN A 116 6.68 9.58 5.10
C ASN A 116 5.72 8.38 4.99
N ALA A 117 4.95 8.10 6.04
CA ALA A 117 3.96 7.02 6.03
C ALA A 117 2.92 7.18 4.90
N ALA A 118 2.40 8.39 4.68
CA ALA A 118 1.45 8.68 3.61
C ALA A 118 2.07 8.50 2.21
N SER A 119 3.32 8.92 2.00
CA SER A 119 4.04 8.74 0.73
C SER A 119 4.24 7.26 0.42
N ILE A 120 4.62 6.47 1.42
CA ILE A 120 4.78 5.02 1.33
C ILE A 120 3.45 4.35 0.99
N LEU A 121 2.35 4.72 1.65
CA LEU A 121 1.00 4.21 1.35
C LEU A 121 0.60 4.49 -0.10
N VAL A 122 0.73 5.74 -0.53
CA VAL A 122 0.33 6.18 -1.87
C VAL A 122 1.18 5.50 -2.94
N TYR A 123 2.49 5.42 -2.75
CA TYR A 123 3.39 4.72 -3.67
C TYR A 123 3.09 3.22 -3.72
N GLY A 124 2.99 2.56 -2.56
CA GLY A 124 2.79 1.11 -2.48
C GLY A 124 1.49 0.66 -3.16
N ALA A 125 0.41 1.42 -2.95
CA ALA A 125 -0.89 1.16 -3.57
C ALA A 125 -0.88 1.23 -5.11
N GLU A 126 -0.07 2.13 -5.68
CA GLU A 126 -0.05 2.38 -7.13
C GLU A 126 1.05 1.55 -7.83
N LYS A 127 2.16 1.23 -7.15
CA LYS A 127 3.32 0.56 -7.76
C LYS A 127 3.40 -0.94 -7.52
N LEU A 128 2.94 -1.44 -6.38
CA LEU A 128 3.09 -2.86 -6.05
C LEU A 128 2.06 -3.76 -6.75
N GLN A 129 1.00 -3.16 -7.34
CA GLN A 129 -0.12 -3.88 -7.94
C GLN A 129 -0.78 -4.87 -6.96
N ASP A 130 -0.70 -4.59 -5.66
CA ASP A 130 -1.25 -5.42 -4.60
C ASP A 130 -2.60 -4.88 -4.11
N SER A 131 -3.59 -5.76 -4.02
CA SER A 131 -4.97 -5.38 -3.69
C SER A 131 -5.14 -4.88 -2.26
N LEU A 132 -4.32 -5.35 -1.30
CA LEU A 132 -4.39 -4.87 0.08
C LEU A 132 -3.84 -3.45 0.20
N TRP A 133 -2.72 -3.17 -0.47
CA TRP A 133 -2.18 -1.82 -0.54
C TRP A 133 -3.14 -0.84 -1.20
N LYS A 134 -3.74 -1.23 -2.34
CA LYS A 134 -4.77 -0.42 -3.00
C LYS A 134 -5.99 -0.21 -2.11
N GLY A 135 -6.50 -1.27 -1.50
CA GLY A 135 -7.66 -1.23 -0.62
C GLY A 135 -7.46 -0.34 0.61
N ASN A 136 -6.25 -0.36 1.20
CA ASN A 136 -5.90 0.52 2.30
C ASN A 136 -5.82 1.98 1.88
N LEU A 137 -5.23 2.30 0.71
CA LEU A 137 -5.23 3.68 0.21
C LEU A 137 -6.65 4.20 -0.03
N ASP A 138 -7.49 3.40 -0.70
CA ASP A 138 -8.87 3.77 -1.01
C ASP A 138 -9.69 3.96 0.29
N SER A 139 -9.48 3.09 1.28
CA SER A 139 -10.12 3.21 2.59
C SER A 139 -9.61 4.40 3.39
N SER A 140 -8.31 4.69 3.39
CA SER A 140 -7.74 5.87 4.05
C SER A 140 -8.28 7.17 3.46
N LYS A 141 -8.42 7.25 2.12
CA LYS A 141 -9.06 8.39 1.45
C LYS A 141 -10.52 8.53 1.85
N LYS A 142 -11.27 7.43 1.84
CA LYS A 142 -12.70 7.41 2.20
C LYS A 142 -12.93 7.83 3.66
N ASN A 143 -12.14 7.27 4.57
CA ASN A 143 -12.29 7.49 6.01
C ASN A 143 -11.62 8.78 6.48
N SER A 144 -10.81 9.42 5.63
CA SER A 144 -9.92 10.53 6.02
C SER A 144 -9.13 10.16 7.27
N ALA A 145 -8.49 9.00 7.25
CA ALA A 145 -7.74 8.45 8.38
C ALA A 145 -6.60 7.55 7.91
N LEU A 146 -5.46 7.67 8.59
CA LEU A 146 -4.36 6.72 8.52
C LEU A 146 -3.76 6.60 9.91
N ASP A 147 -3.83 5.42 10.47
CA ASP A 147 -3.28 5.09 11.78
C ASP A 147 -2.01 4.28 11.54
N VAL A 148 -0.89 4.77 12.08
CA VAL A 148 0.42 4.14 11.98
C VAL A 148 0.79 3.58 13.34
N SER A 149 0.83 2.26 13.45
CA SER A 149 1.23 1.58 14.69
C SER A 149 2.64 1.04 14.55
N LEU A 150 3.49 1.35 15.52
CA LEU A 150 4.87 0.90 15.59
C LEU A 150 4.92 -0.36 16.47
N SER A 151 5.60 -1.39 15.98
CA SER A 151 5.85 -2.61 16.73
C SER A 151 7.31 -3.00 16.61
N ASP A 152 7.95 -3.27 17.74
CA ASP A 152 9.29 -3.85 17.75
C ASP A 152 9.28 -5.25 17.15
N ILE A 153 10.25 -5.52 16.29
CA ILE A 153 10.45 -6.81 15.66
C ILE A 153 11.38 -7.61 16.57
N SER A 154 10.83 -8.52 17.36
CA SER A 154 11.64 -9.41 18.19
C SER A 154 12.35 -10.48 17.35
N GLU A 155 13.48 -10.99 17.82
CA GLU A 155 14.23 -12.08 17.15
C GLU A 155 13.38 -13.36 16.97
N ASP A 156 12.38 -13.55 17.84
CA ASP A 156 11.43 -14.66 17.78
C ASP A 156 10.22 -14.40 16.85
N SER A 157 10.11 -13.19 16.28
CA SER A 157 9.05 -12.83 15.34
C SER A 157 9.35 -13.44 13.97
N ASN A 158 8.91 -14.69 13.79
CA ASN A 158 9.03 -15.48 12.56
C ASN A 158 8.28 -14.90 11.35
N SER A 159 8.01 -13.59 11.30
CA SER A 159 7.05 -13.00 10.38
C SER A 159 7.62 -11.92 9.45
N ILE A 160 8.81 -11.36 9.66
CA ILE A 160 9.33 -10.29 8.78
C ILE A 160 10.72 -10.64 8.23
N SER A 161 10.83 -10.79 6.91
CA SER A 161 12.05 -11.27 6.23
C SER A 161 13.20 -10.26 6.13
N LYS A 162 12.91 -8.96 6.24
CA LYS A 162 13.88 -7.85 6.28
C LYS A 162 13.46 -6.91 7.42
N PRO A 163 13.96 -7.14 8.64
CA PRO A 163 13.55 -6.38 9.81
C PRO A 163 14.02 -4.91 9.77
N GLY A 164 15.00 -4.58 8.90
CA GLY A 164 15.58 -3.25 8.81
C GLY A 164 16.15 -2.81 10.16
N MET A 165 15.76 -1.62 10.60
CA MET A 165 16.14 -1.04 11.88
C MET A 165 15.38 -1.63 13.09
N GLY A 166 14.60 -2.71 12.91
CA GLY A 166 13.96 -3.44 14.01
C GLY A 166 12.54 -2.98 14.36
N THR A 167 11.95 -2.08 13.57
CA THR A 167 10.57 -1.59 13.78
C THR A 167 9.71 -1.90 12.56
N TYR A 168 8.54 -2.47 12.81
CA TYR A 168 7.48 -2.61 11.83
C TYR A 168 6.47 -1.49 11.96
N TYR A 169 6.18 -0.83 10.84
CA TYR A 169 5.21 0.26 10.75
C TYR A 169 3.94 -0.27 10.05
N SER A 170 2.95 -0.62 10.85
CA SER A 170 1.64 -1.08 10.40
C SER A 170 0.81 0.11 9.91
N LEU A 171 0.18 0.02 8.73
CA LEU A 171 -0.57 1.11 8.12
C LEU A 171 -2.07 0.78 8.05
N ALA A 172 -2.88 1.35 8.94
CA ALA A 172 -4.32 1.08 9.06
C ALA A 172 -5.17 2.26 8.55
N PRO A 173 -6.28 2.05 7.82
CA PRO A 173 -7.15 3.13 7.37
C PRO A 173 -8.12 3.63 8.47
N GLY A 174 -7.57 3.98 9.64
CA GLY A 174 -8.31 4.32 10.87
C GLY A 174 -8.35 3.15 11.86
N GLU A 175 -9.47 2.96 12.56
CA GLU A 175 -9.67 1.91 13.58
C GLU A 175 -9.84 0.48 13.00
N VAL A 176 -9.43 0.25 11.75
CA VAL A 176 -9.48 -1.06 11.10
C VAL A 176 -8.09 -1.68 11.16
N ASP A 177 -8.01 -2.97 11.54
CA ASP A 177 -6.74 -3.70 11.55
C ASP A 177 -5.99 -3.57 10.23
N SER A 178 -4.67 -3.36 10.31
CA SER A 178 -3.85 -3.29 9.12
C SER A 178 -3.48 -4.68 8.61
N SER A 179 -3.54 -4.83 7.28
CA SER A 179 -3.03 -5.99 6.56
C SER A 179 -1.74 -5.69 5.81
N ILE A 180 -1.15 -4.50 5.99
CA ILE A 180 0.03 -4.02 5.28
C ILE A 180 0.96 -3.21 6.19
N GLY A 181 2.19 -3.04 5.78
CA GLY A 181 3.11 -2.17 6.50
C GLY A 181 4.50 -2.23 5.91
N TYR A 182 5.45 -1.58 6.57
CA TYR A 182 6.81 -1.51 6.08
C TYR A 182 7.84 -1.58 7.19
N THR A 183 9.08 -1.87 6.82
CA THR A 183 10.26 -1.63 7.63
C THR A 183 11.18 -0.64 6.91
N LEU A 184 12.07 0.00 7.67
CA LEU A 184 13.08 0.92 7.15
C LEU A 184 14.46 0.35 7.39
N GLU A 185 15.28 0.31 6.34
CA GLU A 185 16.71 0.05 6.43
C GLU A 185 17.48 1.31 6.85
N THR A 186 18.71 1.17 7.33
CA THR A 186 19.60 2.29 7.70
C THR A 186 19.92 3.23 6.54
N ASN A 187 19.88 2.73 5.30
CA ASN A 187 20.04 3.53 4.08
C ASN A 187 18.72 4.15 3.59
N GLN A 188 17.67 4.17 4.42
CA GLN A 188 16.33 4.68 4.09
C GLN A 188 15.62 3.91 2.95
N THR A 189 15.98 2.65 2.73
CA THR A 189 15.20 1.75 1.88
C THR A 189 13.96 1.28 2.63
N VAL A 190 12.79 1.45 2.02
CA VAL A 190 11.50 0.98 2.50
C VAL A 190 11.28 -0.44 2.01
N ASN A 191 11.08 -1.41 2.91
CA ASN A 191 10.64 -2.76 2.56
C ASN A 191 9.13 -2.87 2.75
N PHE A 192 8.40 -3.22 1.70
CA PHE A 192 6.94 -3.26 1.69
C PHE A 192 6.43 -4.66 2.03
N TYR A 193 5.49 -4.75 2.95
CA TYR A 193 4.92 -6.00 3.41
C TYR A 193 3.40 -6.03 3.27
N LYS A 194 2.88 -7.24 3.10
CA LYS A 194 1.48 -7.56 3.38
C LYS A 194 1.38 -8.76 4.31
N GLN A 195 0.26 -8.85 5.00
CA GLN A 195 -0.05 -10.01 5.83
C GLN A 195 -0.17 -11.27 4.97
N GLY A 196 0.35 -12.39 5.49
CA GLY A 196 0.19 -13.69 4.88
C GLY A 196 -1.27 -14.20 4.91
N PRO A 197 -1.55 -15.36 4.31
CA PRO A 197 -2.92 -15.89 4.18
C PRO A 197 -3.62 -16.20 5.51
N SER A 198 -2.90 -16.19 6.63
CA SER A 198 -3.44 -16.33 7.99
C SER A 198 -2.68 -15.43 8.97
N MET A 199 -3.28 -15.13 10.13
CA MET A 199 -2.63 -14.34 11.19
C MET A 199 -1.31 -14.96 11.69
N SER A 200 -1.16 -16.28 11.58
CA SER A 200 0.06 -17.01 11.94
C SER A 200 1.07 -17.12 10.82
N SER A 201 0.72 -16.71 9.61
CA SER A 201 1.63 -16.74 8.46
C SER A 201 2.63 -15.59 8.56
N PRO A 202 3.86 -15.79 8.06
CA PRO A 202 4.79 -14.68 7.91
C PRO A 202 4.22 -13.61 6.99
N TYR A 203 4.61 -12.35 7.21
CA TYR A 203 4.41 -11.28 6.25
C TYR A 203 5.16 -11.59 4.96
N ILE A 204 4.53 -11.21 3.85
CA ILE A 204 5.06 -11.39 2.51
C ILE A 204 5.74 -10.09 2.09
N LEU A 205 7.04 -10.14 1.81
CA LEU A 205 7.78 -9.02 1.22
C LEU A 205 7.32 -8.83 -0.23
N LEU A 206 6.92 -7.61 -0.57
CA LEU A 206 6.45 -7.23 -1.90
C LEU A 206 7.52 -6.51 -2.72
N GLY A 207 8.46 -5.85 -2.05
CA GLY A 207 9.54 -5.11 -2.71
C GLY A 207 10.30 -4.23 -1.73
N SER A 208 11.39 -3.63 -2.23
CA SER A 208 12.24 -2.70 -1.49
C SER A 208 12.53 -1.49 -2.37
N VAL A 209 12.31 -0.27 -1.87
CA VAL A 209 12.52 0.97 -2.64
C VAL A 209 13.10 2.07 -1.74
N PRO A 210 14.16 2.79 -2.15
CA PRO A 210 14.63 3.99 -1.45
C PRO A 210 13.54 5.04 -1.27
N ILE A 211 13.53 5.73 -0.12
CA ILE A 211 12.52 6.78 0.13
C ILE A 211 12.62 7.94 -0.88
N GLU A 212 13.82 8.23 -1.39
CA GLU A 212 14.04 9.23 -2.44
C GLU A 212 13.25 8.90 -3.72
N ASP A 213 13.31 7.65 -4.19
CA ASP A 213 12.58 7.19 -5.38
C ASP A 213 11.06 7.24 -5.19
N ILE A 214 10.60 6.98 -3.96
CA ILE A 214 9.18 7.09 -3.59
C ILE A 214 8.73 8.55 -3.71
N VAL A 215 9.49 9.48 -3.15
CA VAL A 215 9.19 10.92 -3.16
C VAL A 215 9.26 11.49 -4.58
N ASP A 216 10.28 11.13 -5.34
CA ASP A 216 10.40 11.51 -6.74
C ASP A 216 9.20 11.03 -7.54
N TRP A 217 8.77 9.79 -7.33
CA TRP A 217 7.56 9.29 -7.98
C TRP A 217 6.32 10.09 -7.57
N VAL A 218 6.13 10.37 -6.27
CA VAL A 218 5.00 11.18 -5.77
C VAL A 218 4.97 12.56 -6.43
N ASN A 219 6.13 13.23 -6.48
CA ASN A 219 6.28 14.55 -7.10
C ASN A 219 5.98 14.51 -8.60
N ASN A 220 6.52 13.53 -9.32
CA ASN A 220 6.39 13.41 -10.77
C ASN A 220 5.00 12.91 -11.22
N ASN A 221 4.18 12.39 -10.31
CA ASN A 221 2.85 11.84 -10.60
C ASN A 221 1.71 12.66 -9.99
N ASN A 222 1.98 13.92 -9.59
CA ASN A 222 1.01 14.85 -9.01
C ASN A 222 0.28 14.30 -7.76
N GLN A 223 0.96 13.45 -6.98
CA GLN A 223 0.36 12.81 -5.79
C GLN A 223 0.59 13.61 -4.51
N VAL A 224 1.30 14.75 -4.56
CA VAL A 224 1.67 15.54 -3.38
C VAL A 224 0.45 16.00 -2.58
N THR A 225 -0.62 16.43 -3.25
CA THR A 225 -1.88 16.80 -2.57
C THR A 225 -2.51 15.60 -1.88
N THR A 226 -2.54 14.43 -2.53
CA THR A 226 -3.05 13.18 -1.93
C THR A 226 -2.26 12.84 -0.67
N VAL A 227 -0.92 12.87 -0.74
CA VAL A 227 -0.04 12.60 0.39
C VAL A 227 -0.30 13.57 1.52
N ASN A 228 -0.33 14.88 1.26
CA ASN A 228 -0.55 15.89 2.29
C ASN A 228 -1.92 15.77 2.95
N ASN A 229 -2.97 15.44 2.18
CA ASN A 229 -4.30 15.20 2.73
C ASN A 229 -4.29 14.00 3.69
N ILE A 230 -3.72 12.87 3.28
CA ILE A 230 -3.61 11.68 4.14
C ILE A 230 -2.73 11.98 5.37
N ALA A 231 -1.59 12.63 5.18
CA ALA A 231 -0.66 12.99 6.25
C ALA A 231 -1.33 13.89 7.30
N SER A 232 -2.17 14.85 6.88
CA SER A 232 -2.88 15.73 7.81
C SER A 232 -3.83 14.98 8.75
N ALA A 233 -4.41 13.88 8.27
CA ALA A 233 -5.30 13.00 9.03
C ALA A 233 -4.57 11.84 9.72
N THR A 234 -3.25 11.73 9.55
CA THR A 234 -2.48 10.59 10.07
C THR A 234 -2.25 10.70 11.58
N LYS A 235 -2.40 9.58 12.28
CA LYS A 235 -2.02 9.41 13.69
C LYS A 235 -0.93 8.35 13.80
N ILE A 236 -0.03 8.53 14.77
CA ILE A 236 1.10 7.62 15.00
C ILE A 236 1.03 7.15 16.45
N TYR A 237 1.12 5.84 16.66
CA TYR A 237 1.10 5.18 17.96
C TYR A 237 2.34 4.30 18.12
N GLY A 238 2.91 4.28 19.32
CA GLY A 238 4.04 3.43 19.71
C GLY A 238 3.89 2.96 21.14
#